data_AF-A0A1F4UKC3-F1
#
_entry.id   AF-A0A1F4UKC3-F1
#
_cell.length_a   1.000
_cell.length_b   1.000
_cell.length_c   1.000
_cell.angle_alpha   90.00
_cell.angle_beta   90.00
_cell.angle_gamma   90.00
#
_symmetry.space_group_name_H-M   'P 1'
#
loop_
_entity.id
_entity.type
_entity.pdbx_description
1 polymer ?
#
loop_
_entity_poly.entity_id
_entity_poly.type
_entity_poly.pdbx_seq_one_letter_code
_entity_poly.pdbx_strand_id
1 'polypeptide(L)'
;MWTCPRCKRIFKKIDQPHSCKQIPLEEHFQNKLKARDIFNCLVEQINNNIGEVKIISIPCCIHLYGKYDFLAALPKKECLEVRFALDRKLDTSRLKQCVPMSSKIYKNCIDVFSKEEIDDELINFLKESYHLKN
;
A
#
# COMPACT_ATOMS: atom_id res chain seq x y z
N MET A 1 -10.18 9.47 -16.48
CA MET A 1 -8.78 9.37 -16.03
C MET A 1 -8.18 10.77 -16.18
N TRP A 2 -7.65 11.36 -15.10
CA TRP A 2 -7.11 12.72 -15.08
C TRP A 2 -5.68 12.69 -14.55
N THR A 3 -4.77 13.36 -15.24
CA THR A 3 -3.37 13.45 -14.84
C THR A 3 -3.13 14.78 -14.15
N CYS A 4 -2.66 14.76 -12.90
CA CYS A 4 -2.38 15.99 -12.18
C CYS A 4 -1.27 16.80 -12.90
N PRO A 5 -1.49 18.09 -13.20
CA PRO A 5 -0.51 18.89 -13.93
C PRO A 5 0.78 19.10 -13.13
N ARG A 6 0.72 19.06 -11.79
CA ARG A 6 1.85 19.28 -10.88
C ARG A 6 2.69 18.04 -10.65
N CYS A 7 2.07 16.93 -10.21
CA CYS A 7 2.81 15.71 -9.83
C CYS A 7 2.77 14.59 -10.89
N LYS A 8 2.07 14.78 -12.01
CA LYS A 8 1.92 13.82 -13.12
C LYS A 8 1.32 12.46 -12.74
N ARG A 9 0.86 12.29 -11.50
CA ARG A 9 0.11 11.10 -11.08
C ARG A 9 -1.26 11.08 -11.72
N ILE A 10 -1.74 9.87 -11.97
CA ILE A 10 -3.02 9.64 -12.64
C ILE A 10 -4.08 9.26 -11.61
N PHE A 11 -5.23 9.93 -11.69
CA PHE A 11 -6.36 9.77 -10.80
C PHE A 11 -7.64 9.47 -11.58
N LYS A 12 -8.65 8.93 -10.88
CA LYS A 12 -9.94 8.62 -11.49
C LYS A 12 -10.78 9.88 -11.73
N LYS A 13 -10.80 10.80 -10.75
CA LYS A 13 -11.61 12.03 -10.77
C LYS A 13 -10.73 13.26 -11.03
N ILE A 14 -11.30 14.26 -11.70
CA ILE A 14 -10.68 15.58 -11.89
C ILE A 14 -10.54 16.23 -10.51
N ASP A 15 -9.40 16.89 -10.28
CA ASP A 15 -9.08 17.61 -9.04
C ASP A 15 -9.28 16.80 -7.75
N GLN A 16 -9.11 15.48 -7.83
CA GLN A 16 -9.17 14.61 -6.66
C GLN A 16 -8.20 15.12 -5.60
N PRO A 17 -8.61 15.35 -4.33
CA PRO A 17 -7.72 15.84 -3.29
C PRO A 17 -6.51 14.92 -3.10
N HIS A 18 -5.30 15.47 -3.20
CA HIS A 18 -4.06 14.73 -3.02
C HIS A 18 -2.88 15.66 -2.68
N SER A 19 -1.85 15.12 -2.04
CA SER A 19 -0.57 15.82 -1.89
C SER A 19 0.24 15.73 -3.18
N CYS A 20 0.68 16.86 -3.73
CA CYS A 20 1.68 16.88 -4.80
C CYS A 20 3.11 16.81 -4.27
N LYS A 21 3.32 16.98 -2.96
CA LYS A 21 4.64 16.97 -2.34
C LYS A 21 5.17 15.54 -2.32
N GLN A 22 6.37 15.36 -2.85
CA GLN A 22 7.16 14.15 -2.67
C GLN A 22 8.18 14.40 -1.57
N ILE A 23 8.50 13.35 -0.82
CA ILE A 23 9.61 13.35 0.14
C ILE A 23 10.52 12.16 -0.15
N PRO A 24 11.82 12.25 0.15
CA PRO A 24 12.72 11.10 0.10
C PRO A 24 12.15 9.91 0.87
N LEU A 25 12.21 8.72 0.27
CA LEU A 25 11.70 7.49 0.87
C LEU A 25 12.29 7.23 2.27
N GLU A 26 13.57 7.53 2.44
CA GLU A 26 14.31 7.34 3.69
C GLU A 26 13.77 8.20 4.85
N GLU A 27 13.10 9.33 4.58
CA GLU A 27 12.50 10.14 5.63
C GLU A 27 11.40 9.39 6.39
N HIS A 28 10.68 8.47 5.74
CA HIS A 28 9.67 7.66 6.40
C HIS A 28 10.25 6.71 7.47
N PHE A 29 11.53 6.34 7.32
CA PHE A 29 12.22 5.32 8.10
C PHE A 29 13.18 5.87 9.15
N GLN A 30 13.26 7.20 9.32
CA GLN A 30 14.05 7.81 10.39
C GLN A 30 13.64 7.23 11.76
N ASN A 31 14.59 6.58 12.43
CA ASN A 31 14.39 5.85 13.70
C ASN A 31 13.39 4.68 13.64
N LYS A 32 13.18 4.09 12.44
CA LYS A 32 12.25 2.97 12.20
C LYS A 32 12.88 1.89 11.31
N LEU A 33 14.10 1.48 11.63
CA LEU A 33 14.87 0.49 10.86
C LEU A 33 14.09 -0.81 10.66
N LYS A 34 13.39 -1.28 11.70
CA LYS A 34 12.55 -2.47 11.61
C LYS A 34 11.48 -2.36 10.52
N ALA A 35 10.77 -1.23 10.44
CA ALA A 35 9.78 -1.02 9.40
C ALA A 35 10.40 -0.89 8.00
N ARG A 36 11.65 -0.40 7.90
CA ARG A 36 12.41 -0.38 6.65
C ARG A 36 12.71 -1.78 6.15
N ASP A 37 13.16 -2.68 7.03
CA ASP A 37 13.47 -4.06 6.68
C ASP A 37 12.23 -4.82 6.23
N ILE A 38 11.10 -4.63 6.94
CA ILE A 38 9.80 -5.21 6.56
C ILE A 38 9.35 -4.63 5.22
N PHE A 39 9.49 -3.32 4.99
CA PHE A 39 9.11 -2.68 3.73
C PHE A 39 9.93 -3.21 2.55
N ASN A 40 11.25 -3.32 2.70
CA ASN A 40 12.12 -3.84 1.65
C ASN A 40 11.75 -5.28 1.29
N CYS A 41 11.55 -6.12 2.30
CA CYS A 41 11.11 -7.51 2.10
C CYS A 41 9.73 -7.57 1.42
N LEU A 42 8.79 -6.72 1.82
CA LEU A 42 7.45 -6.66 1.21
C LEU A 42 7.53 -6.31 -0.28
N VAL A 43 8.31 -5.29 -0.64
CA VAL A 43 8.50 -4.86 -2.04
C VAL A 43 9.15 -5.97 -2.86
N GLU A 44 10.17 -6.63 -2.33
CA GLU A 44 10.81 -7.77 -2.98
C GLU A 44 9.81 -8.91 -3.24
N GLN A 45 9.04 -9.32 -2.22
CA GLN A 45 8.05 -10.39 -2.36
C GLN A 45 6.95 -10.04 -3.37
N ILE A 46 6.48 -8.79 -3.40
CA ILE A 46 5.50 -8.34 -4.39
C ILE A 46 6.08 -8.41 -5.81
N ASN A 47 7.29 -7.89 -6.02
CA ASN A 47 7.94 -7.92 -7.33
C ASN A 47 8.15 -9.36 -7.83
N ASN A 48 8.52 -10.28 -6.94
CA ASN A 48 8.81 -11.67 -7.29
C ASN A 48 7.55 -12.51 -7.56
N ASN A 49 6.45 -12.27 -6.84
CA ASN A 49 5.26 -13.15 -6.86
C ASN A 49 4.04 -12.57 -7.57
N ILE A 50 3.99 -11.25 -7.78
CA ILE A 50 2.82 -10.54 -8.30
C ILE A 50 3.17 -9.75 -9.56
N GLY A 51 4.14 -8.83 -9.47
CA GLY A 51 4.58 -8.01 -10.59
C GLY A 51 5.24 -6.71 -10.16
N GLU A 52 5.80 -6.00 -11.14
CA GLU A 52 6.57 -4.77 -10.90
C GLU A 52 5.70 -3.68 -10.26
N VAL A 53 6.28 -2.99 -9.27
CA VAL A 53 5.68 -1.83 -8.60
C VAL A 53 6.56 -0.59 -8.69
N LYS A 54 5.92 0.56 -8.89
CA LYS A 54 6.53 1.87 -8.73
C LYS A 54 6.27 2.37 -7.32
N ILE A 55 7.31 2.89 -6.67
CA ILE A 55 7.22 3.47 -5.33
C ILE A 55 6.95 4.97 -5.45
N ILE A 56 5.91 5.45 -4.76
CA ILE A 56 5.56 6.87 -4.68
C ILE A 56 5.58 7.30 -3.21
N SER A 57 6.61 8.04 -2.83
CA SER A 57 6.81 8.54 -1.47
C SER A 57 6.20 9.94 -1.30
N ILE A 58 5.21 10.08 -0.42
CA ILE A 58 4.56 11.36 -0.09
C ILE A 58 4.44 11.50 1.43
N PRO A 59 4.32 12.72 2.00
CA PRO A 59 4.42 12.94 3.44
C PRO A 59 3.58 12.03 4.34
N CYS A 60 2.41 11.58 3.89
CA CYS A 60 1.53 10.73 4.70
C CYS A 60 1.90 9.25 4.69
N CYS A 61 2.44 8.72 3.59
CA CYS A 61 2.70 7.29 3.41
C CYS A 61 3.45 7.00 2.10
N ILE A 62 3.94 5.78 1.99
CA ILE A 62 4.58 5.26 0.77
C ILE A 62 3.53 4.46 0.00
N HIS A 63 3.25 4.86 -1.24
CA HIS A 63 2.34 4.13 -2.11
C HIS A 63 3.10 3.17 -3.02
N LEU A 64 2.59 1.96 -3.17
CA LEU A 64 3.01 1.03 -4.22
C LEU A 64 2.00 1.08 -5.37
N TYR A 65 2.52 1.33 -6.56
CA TYR A 65 1.73 1.60 -7.75
C TYR A 65 2.01 0.54 -8.82
N GLY A 66 0.99 -0.26 -9.14
CA GLY A 66 1.00 -1.17 -10.29
C GLY A 66 0.34 -0.47 -11.49
N LYS A 67 -0.79 -1.00 -11.96
CA LYS A 67 -1.67 -0.28 -12.90
C LYS A 67 -2.38 0.91 -12.25
N TYR A 68 -2.52 0.88 -10.93
CA TYR A 68 -3.05 1.95 -10.08
C TYR A 68 -2.41 1.84 -8.68
N ASP A 69 -2.74 2.79 -7.82
CA ASP A 69 -2.36 2.82 -6.40
C ASP A 69 -3.11 1.74 -5.62
N PHE A 70 -2.47 0.60 -5.37
CA PHE A 70 -3.13 -0.59 -4.81
C PHE A 70 -2.76 -0.85 -3.36
N LEU A 71 -1.67 -0.24 -2.86
CA LEU A 71 -1.20 -0.42 -1.50
C LEU A 71 -0.57 0.87 -0.97
N ALA A 72 -0.94 1.25 0.25
CA ALA A 72 -0.25 2.26 1.03
C ALA A 72 0.45 1.63 2.23
N ALA A 73 1.76 1.85 2.33
CA ALA A 73 2.63 1.41 3.41
C ALA A 73 2.95 2.59 4.34
N LEU A 74 2.71 2.40 5.63
CA LEU A 74 2.88 3.42 6.67
C LEU A 74 3.89 2.90 7.71
N PRO A 75 5.17 3.27 7.60
CA PRO A 75 6.19 2.85 8.56
C PRO A 75 5.94 3.43 9.96
N LYS A 76 5.83 2.54 10.94
CA LYS A 76 5.77 2.86 12.37
C LYS A 76 7.03 2.39 13.08
N LYS A 77 7.15 2.71 14.37
CA LYS A 77 8.34 2.35 15.15
C LYS A 77 8.55 0.83 15.22
N GLU A 78 7.49 0.07 15.47
CA GLU A 78 7.57 -1.38 15.75
C GLU A 78 7.08 -2.27 14.61
N CYS A 79 6.39 -1.71 13.62
CA CYS A 79 5.74 -2.45 12.55
C CYS A 79 5.60 -1.61 11.26
N LEU A 80 5.20 -2.26 10.17
CA LEU A 80 4.75 -1.63 8.95
C LEU A 80 3.23 -1.80 8.83
N GLU A 81 2.48 -0.69 8.86
CA GLU A 81 1.04 -0.78 8.57
C GLU A 81 0.83 -0.78 7.06
N VAL A 82 0.17 -1.81 6.56
CA VAL A 82 -0.19 -1.95 5.14
C VAL A 82 -1.68 -1.79 4.96
N ARG A 83 -2.06 -0.94 4.01
CA ARG A 83 -3.45 -0.67 3.65
C ARG A 83 -3.67 -0.99 2.19
N PHE A 84 -4.70 -1.77 1.90
CA PHE A 84 -5.01 -2.24 0.55
C PHE A 84 -6.52 -2.42 0.37
N ALA A 85 -6.97 -2.53 -0.86
CA ALA A 85 -8.39 -2.64 -1.18
C ALA A 85 -8.73 -4.05 -1.69
N LEU A 86 -9.90 -4.57 -1.33
CA LEU A 86 -10.49 -5.79 -1.90
C LEU A 86 -11.95 -5.52 -2.27
N ASP A 87 -12.52 -6.30 -3.20
CA ASP A 87 -13.94 -6.28 -3.56
C ASP A 87 -14.82 -7.20 -2.69
N ARG A 88 -14.24 -7.70 -1.60
CA ARG A 88 -14.90 -8.51 -0.58
C ARG A 88 -14.47 -8.04 0.80
N LYS A 89 -15.33 -8.29 1.79
CA LYS A 89 -14.96 -8.12 3.20
C LYS A 89 -13.87 -9.14 3.52
N LEU A 90 -12.75 -8.68 4.07
CA LEU A 90 -11.68 -9.55 4.50
C LEU A 90 -12.04 -10.18 5.86
N ASP A 91 -11.84 -11.49 5.97
CA ASP A 91 -12.05 -12.24 7.20
C ASP A 91 -10.76 -12.99 7.53
N THR A 92 -10.00 -12.43 8.47
CA THR A 92 -8.71 -12.96 8.93
C THR A 92 -8.42 -12.39 10.32
N SER A 93 -7.74 -13.16 11.17
CA SER A 93 -7.34 -12.73 12.51
C SER A 93 -6.31 -11.59 12.50
N ARG A 94 -5.63 -11.38 11.37
CA ARG A 94 -4.62 -10.34 11.16
C ARG A 94 -5.23 -8.96 10.90
N LEU A 95 -6.53 -8.91 10.63
CA LEU A 95 -7.21 -7.69 10.26
C LEU A 95 -7.31 -6.76 11.45
N LYS A 96 -6.61 -5.63 11.37
CA LYS A 96 -6.74 -4.55 12.34
C LYS A 96 -7.99 -3.71 12.11
N GLN A 97 -8.28 -3.42 10.84
CA GLN A 97 -9.43 -2.60 10.46
C GLN A 97 -9.87 -2.91 9.04
N CYS A 98 -11.18 -3.03 8.82
CA CYS A 98 -11.80 -3.08 7.50
C CYS A 98 -12.88 -1.99 7.41
N VAL A 99 -12.77 -1.10 6.43
CA VAL A 99 -13.71 0.01 6.20
C VAL A 99 -14.33 -0.10 4.81
N PRO A 100 -15.67 -0.14 4.67
CA PRO A 100 -16.30 -0.09 3.37
C PRO A 100 -16.02 1.28 2.70
N MET A 101 -15.56 1.24 1.46
CA MET A 101 -15.32 2.41 0.61
C MET A 101 -16.41 2.61 -0.44
N SER A 102 -17.11 1.53 -0.81
CA SER A 102 -18.29 1.54 -1.66
C SER A 102 -19.18 0.32 -1.34
N SER A 103 -20.17 0.03 -2.16
CA SER A 103 -21.01 -1.17 -2.03
C SER A 103 -20.24 -2.49 -2.23
N LYS A 104 -19.05 -2.45 -2.83
CA LYS A 104 -18.24 -3.63 -3.12
C LYS A 104 -16.79 -3.52 -2.62
N ILE A 105 -16.24 -2.32 -2.50
CA ILE A 105 -14.81 -2.15 -2.15
C ILE A 105 -14.64 -1.93 -0.67
N TYR A 106 -13.70 -2.66 -0.07
CA TYR A 106 -13.32 -2.59 1.33
C TYR A 106 -11.83 -2.23 1.44
N LYS A 107 -11.52 -1.21 2.25
CA LYS A 107 -10.15 -0.86 2.62
C LYS A 107 -9.78 -1.65 3.86
N ASN A 108 -8.78 -2.51 3.73
CA ASN A 108 -8.24 -3.36 4.78
C ASN A 108 -6.95 -2.77 5.32
N CYS A 109 -6.67 -3.03 6.59
CA CYS A 109 -5.49 -2.58 7.30
C CYS A 109 -4.93 -3.73 8.12
N ILE A 110 -3.65 -4.02 7.94
CA ILE A 110 -2.90 -5.03 8.68
C ILE A 110 -1.60 -4.37 9.17
N ASP A 111 -1.24 -4.59 10.43
CA ASP A 111 0.09 -4.23 10.95
C ASP A 111 0.99 -5.47 10.79
N VAL A 112 2.13 -5.33 10.10
CA VAL A 112 3.11 -6.39 9.88
C VAL A 112 4.29 -6.16 10.83
N PHE A 113 4.54 -7.08 11.77
CA PHE A 113 5.54 -6.89 12.81
C PHE A 113 6.88 -7.56 12.51
N SER A 114 6.94 -8.48 11.55
CA SER A 114 8.18 -9.12 11.13
C SER A 114 8.13 -9.53 9.65
N LYS A 115 9.27 -9.96 9.11
CA LYS A 115 9.37 -10.39 7.70
C LYS A 115 8.66 -11.72 7.47
N GLU A 116 8.61 -12.56 8.49
CA GLU A 116 8.01 -13.90 8.46
C GLU A 116 6.48 -13.82 8.33
N GLU A 117 5.87 -12.70 8.73
CA GLU A 117 4.45 -12.42 8.48
C GLU A 117 4.17 -12.05 7.00
N ILE A 118 5.19 -11.85 6.17
CA ILE A 118 5.01 -11.67 4.72
C ILE A 118 4.94 -13.06 4.08
N ASP A 119 3.86 -13.75 4.42
CA ASP A 119 3.56 -15.12 4.04
C ASP A 119 2.65 -15.18 2.79
N ASP A 120 2.37 -16.40 2.33
CA ASP A 120 1.52 -16.64 1.17
C ASP A 120 0.10 -16.06 1.36
N GLU A 121 -0.42 -16.03 2.59
CA GLU A 121 -1.73 -15.44 2.88
C GLU A 121 -1.72 -13.94 2.58
N LEU A 122 -0.77 -13.18 3.14
CA LEU A 122 -0.65 -11.76 2.87
C LEU A 122 -0.41 -11.50 1.38
N ILE A 123 0.52 -12.23 0.77
CA ILE A 123 0.85 -12.07 -0.65
C ILE A 123 -0.38 -12.34 -1.54
N ASN A 124 -1.22 -13.32 -1.22
CA ASN A 124 -2.46 -13.56 -1.95
C ASN A 124 -3.45 -12.39 -1.83
N PHE A 125 -3.62 -11.81 -0.65
CA PHE A 125 -4.45 -10.60 -0.49
C PHE A 125 -3.90 -9.42 -1.29
N LEU A 126 -2.59 -9.23 -1.30
CA LEU A 126 -1.96 -8.16 -2.06
C LEU A 126 -2.03 -8.40 -3.56
N LYS A 127 -2.00 -9.66 -4.00
CA LYS A 127 -2.21 -10.06 -5.40
C LYS A 127 -3.63 -9.75 -5.87
N GLU A 128 -4.64 -10.10 -5.06
CA GLU A 128 -6.03 -9.68 -5.30
C GLU A 128 -6.11 -8.15 -5.41
N SER A 129 -5.53 -7.42 -4.45
CA SER A 129 -5.51 -5.96 -4.44
C SER A 129 -4.76 -5.36 -5.63
N TYR A 130 -3.71 -5.99 -6.16
CA TYR A 130 -2.93 -5.51 -7.31
C TYR A 130 -3.69 -5.66 -8.65
N HIS A 131 -4.51 -6.70 -8.77
CA HIS A 131 -5.29 -6.98 -9.98
C HIS A 131 -6.73 -6.49 -9.91
N LEU A 132 -7.15 -5.91 -8.79
CA LEU A 132 -8.48 -5.36 -8.58
C LEU A 132 -8.81 -4.33 -9.68
N LYS A 133 -9.74 -4.67 -10.57
CA LYS A 133 -10.17 -3.74 -11.62
C LYS A 133 -10.93 -2.58 -10.97
N ASN A 134 -10.24 -1.46 -10.85
CA ASN A 134 -10.75 -0.27 -10.18
C ASN A 134 -11.42 0.67 -11.19
#